data_AF-A0A3L8P7S3-F1
#
_entry.id   AF-A0A3L8P7S3-F1
#
_cell.length_a   1.000
_cell.length_b   1.000
_cell.length_c   1.000
_cell.angle_alpha   90.00
_cell.angle_beta   90.00
_cell.angle_gamma   90.00
#
_symmetry.space_group_name_H-M   'P 1'
#
loop_
_entity.id
_entity.type
_entity.pdbx_description
1 polymer ?
#
loop_
_entity_poly.entity_id
_entity_poly.type
_entity_poly.pdbx_seq_one_letter_code
_entity_poly.pdbx_strand_id
1 'polypeptide(L)'
;MRHGRGFRYLDENGEPLAAIDIERCKKLVIPPAWTEVWICPVDNGHLQAVGTDDAGRRQYLYHPAWRERRDRQKFEQMEEFADALLRRRAVV
;
A
#
# COMPACT_ATOMS: atom_id res chain seq x y z
N MET A 1 -13.56 6.51 -7.88
CA MET A 1 -14.72 7.24 -7.31
C MET A 1 -15.97 6.37 -7.34
N ARG A 2 -16.84 6.42 -6.33
CA ARG A 2 -18.14 5.70 -6.36
C ARG A 2 -19.04 6.29 -7.46
N HIS A 3 -19.68 5.43 -8.25
CA HIS A 3 -20.56 5.84 -9.34
C HIS A 3 -21.66 4.78 -9.57
N GLY A 4 -22.92 5.14 -9.26
CA GLY A 4 -24.04 4.20 -9.31
C GLY A 4 -23.80 2.98 -8.42
N ARG A 5 -23.93 1.77 -8.99
CA ARG A 5 -23.68 0.49 -8.31
C ARG A 5 -22.20 0.09 -8.21
N GLY A 6 -21.28 0.91 -8.73
CA GLY A 6 -19.86 0.54 -8.82
C GLY A 6 -18.92 1.72 -8.66
N PHE A 7 -17.79 1.66 -9.37
CA PHE A 7 -16.75 2.68 -9.33
C PHE A 7 -16.42 3.17 -10.74
N ARG A 8 -16.14 4.48 -10.83
CA ARG A 8 -15.48 5.10 -11.98
C ARG A 8 -14.01 5.28 -11.67
N TYR A 9 -13.14 4.90 -12.61
CA TYR A 9 -11.70 5.07 -12.52
C TYR A 9 -11.31 6.21 -13.44
N LEU A 10 -10.60 7.18 -12.89
CA LEU A 10 -10.20 8.41 -13.56
C LEU A 10 -8.68 8.56 -13.46
N ASP A 11 -8.09 9.21 -14.45
CA ASP A 11 -6.70 9.66 -14.39
C ASP A 11 -6.56 10.94 -13.52
N GLU A 12 -5.35 11.49 -13.50
CA GLU A 12 -5.02 12.74 -12.80
C GLU A 12 -5.74 13.99 -13.36
N ASN A 13 -6.21 13.93 -14.60
CA ASN A 13 -6.95 15.00 -15.27
C ASN A 13 -8.47 14.86 -15.10
N GLY A 14 -8.94 13.75 -14.50
CA GLY A 14 -10.36 13.45 -14.36
C GLY A 14 -10.97 12.73 -15.56
N GLU A 15 -10.15 12.29 -16.51
CA GLU A 15 -10.57 11.55 -17.69
C GLU A 15 -10.70 10.05 -17.41
N PRO A 16 -11.62 9.33 -18.07
CA PRO A 16 -11.79 7.90 -17.88
C PRO A 16 -10.52 7.10 -18.23
N LEU A 17 -10.12 6.16 -17.37
CA LEU A 17 -9.00 5.26 -17.67
C LEU A 17 -9.33 4.26 -18.78
N ALA A 18 -8.28 3.82 -19.49
CA ALA A 18 -8.39 2.74 -20.46
C ALA A 18 -8.75 1.40 -19.79
N ALA A 19 -9.38 0.50 -20.55
CA ALA A 19 -9.85 -0.79 -20.02
C ALA A 19 -8.73 -1.63 -19.39
N ILE A 20 -7.52 -1.59 -19.96
CA ILE A 20 -6.37 -2.31 -19.43
C ILE A 20 -5.97 -1.82 -18.03
N ASP A 21 -6.00 -0.52 -17.80
CA ASP A 21 -5.69 0.09 -16.51
C ASP A 21 -6.77 -0.18 -15.48
N ILE A 22 -8.03 -0.16 -15.91
CA ILE A 22 -9.18 -0.52 -15.06
C ILE A 22 -9.04 -1.97 -14.56
N GLU A 23 -8.70 -2.92 -15.44
CA GLU A 23 -8.50 -4.31 -15.05
C GLU A 23 -7.35 -4.46 -14.04
N ARG A 24 -6.27 -3.68 -14.20
CA ARG A 24 -5.19 -3.62 -13.20
C ARG A 24 -5.71 -3.09 -11.87
N CYS A 25 -6.47 -1.99 -11.85
CA CYS A 25 -7.04 -1.45 -10.61
C CYS A 25 -7.96 -2.45 -9.89
N LYS A 26 -8.75 -3.24 -10.63
CA LYS A 26 -9.61 -4.28 -10.04
C LYS A 26 -8.81 -5.41 -9.38
N LYS A 27 -7.67 -5.80 -9.98
CA LYS A 27 -6.77 -6.83 -9.43
C LYS A 27 -6.12 -6.44 -8.10
N LEU A 28 -6.09 -5.15 -7.77
CA LEU A 28 -5.59 -4.68 -6.47
C LEU A 28 -6.52 -5.02 -5.29
N VAL A 29 -7.78 -5.40 -5.56
CA VAL A 29 -8.78 -5.78 -4.54
C VAL A 29 -8.84 -4.75 -3.39
N ILE A 30 -8.93 -3.47 -3.76
CA ILE A 30 -9.02 -2.39 -2.77
C ILE A 30 -10.37 -2.50 -2.05
N PRO A 31 -10.41 -2.51 -0.71
CA PRO A 31 -11.65 -2.60 0.04
C PRO A 31 -12.64 -1.50 -0.38
N PRO A 32 -13.90 -1.85 -0.70
CA PRO A 32 -14.86 -0.86 -1.19
C PRO A 32 -15.23 0.20 -0.14
N ALA A 33 -14.97 -0.06 1.14
CA ALA A 33 -15.17 0.90 2.22
C ALA A 33 -14.19 2.08 2.17
N TRP A 34 -13.04 1.96 1.47
CA TRP A 34 -12.08 3.05 1.39
C TRP A 34 -12.63 4.24 0.59
N THR A 35 -12.35 5.43 1.09
CA THR A 35 -12.60 6.72 0.42
C THR A 35 -11.27 7.37 0.04
N GLU A 36 -11.33 8.43 -0.78
CA GLU A 36 -10.13 9.20 -1.20
C GLU A 36 -8.99 8.32 -1.72
N VAL A 37 -9.37 7.31 -2.52
CA VAL A 37 -8.47 6.29 -3.02
C VAL A 37 -7.63 6.83 -4.17
N TRP A 38 -6.31 6.74 -4.01
CA TRP A 38 -5.31 6.97 -5.05
C TRP A 38 -4.62 5.66 -5.39
N ILE A 39 -4.43 5.39 -6.68
CA ILE A 39 -3.80 4.17 -7.19
C ILE A 39 -2.54 4.56 -7.97
N CYS A 40 -1.42 3.89 -7.70
CA CYS A 40 -0.17 4.12 -8.42
C CYS A 40 -0.32 3.70 -9.89
N PRO A 41 0.12 4.52 -10.87
CA PRO A 41 0.06 4.15 -12.29
C PRO A 41 1.05 3.03 -12.66
N VAL A 42 2.10 2.83 -11.87
CA VAL A 42 3.14 1.84 -12.14
C VAL A 42 2.86 0.54 -11.40
N ASP A 43 2.89 -0.58 -12.11
CA ASP A 43 2.62 -1.93 -11.58
C ASP A 43 3.67 -2.41 -10.55
N ASN A 44 4.92 -2.00 -10.71
CA ASN A 44 6.03 -2.35 -9.81
C ASN A 44 6.31 -1.29 -8.73
N GLY A 45 5.42 -0.29 -8.59
CA GLY A 45 5.48 0.70 -7.52
C GLY A 45 5.42 0.04 -6.15
N HIS A 46 6.31 0.43 -5.22
CA HIS A 46 6.35 -0.15 -3.88
C HIS A 46 5.02 0.03 -3.14
N LEU A 47 4.38 1.20 -3.28
CA LEU A 47 3.02 1.48 -2.87
C LEU A 47 2.09 1.39 -4.10
N GLN A 48 1.04 0.58 -4.01
CA GLN A 48 0.08 0.34 -5.09
C GLN A 48 -1.18 1.19 -4.95
N ALA A 49 -1.68 1.36 -3.72
CA ALA A 49 -2.82 2.21 -3.47
C ALA A 49 -2.77 2.80 -2.06
N VAL A 50 -3.43 3.93 -1.90
CA VAL A 50 -3.66 4.55 -0.60
C VAL A 50 -5.09 5.05 -0.54
N GLY A 51 -5.73 4.90 0.61
CA GLY A 51 -7.11 5.36 0.83
C GLY A 51 -7.34 5.68 2.29
N THR A 52 -8.54 6.11 2.60
CA THR A 52 -9.00 6.40 3.97
C THR A 52 -10.05 5.37 4.35
N ASP A 53 -9.90 4.66 5.47
CA ASP A 53 -10.87 3.68 5.94
C ASP A 53 -12.11 4.31 6.60
N ASP A 54 -13.06 3.47 7.03
CA ASP A 54 -14.29 3.87 7.72
C ASP A 54 -14.03 4.51 9.09
N ALA A 55 -12.89 4.22 9.72
CA ALA A 55 -12.43 4.86 10.95
C ALA A 55 -11.62 6.15 10.70
N GLY A 56 -11.53 6.62 9.46
CA GLY A 56 -10.82 7.84 9.10
C GLY A 56 -9.29 7.72 9.08
N ARG A 57 -8.74 6.50 9.10
CA ARG A 57 -7.29 6.25 9.07
C ARG A 57 -6.80 6.09 7.64
N ARG A 58 -5.60 6.60 7.35
CA ARG A 58 -4.91 6.32 6.08
C ARG A 58 -4.47 4.86 6.04
N GLN A 59 -4.91 4.16 5.01
CA GLN A 59 -4.54 2.78 4.72
C GLN A 59 -3.69 2.71 3.45
N TYR A 60 -2.75 1.78 3.46
CA TYR A 60 -1.74 1.62 2.41
C TYR A 60 -1.74 0.19 1.89
N LEU A 61 -1.78 0.04 0.57
CA LEU A 61 -1.62 -1.23 -0.12
C LEU A 61 -0.24 -1.27 -0.76
N TYR A 62 0.63 -2.18 -0.31
CA TYR A 62 1.98 -2.34 -0.86
C TYR A 62 2.03 -3.45 -1.91
N HIS A 63 2.99 -3.36 -2.82
CA HIS A 63 3.30 -4.46 -3.72
C HIS A 63 3.80 -5.68 -2.93
N PRO A 64 3.28 -6.91 -3.17
CA PRO A 64 3.63 -8.10 -2.39
C PRO A 64 5.14 -8.36 -2.31
N ALA A 65 5.84 -8.33 -3.46
CA ALA A 65 7.29 -8.53 -3.51
C ALA A 65 8.07 -7.46 -2.72
N TRP A 66 7.54 -6.23 -2.62
CA TRP A 66 8.19 -5.19 -1.83
C TRP A 66 8.01 -5.45 -0.33
N ARG A 67 6.82 -5.88 0.09
CA ARG A 67 6.55 -6.29 1.48
C ARG A 67 7.48 -7.44 1.88
N GLU A 68 7.56 -8.51 1.08
CA GLU A 68 8.43 -9.66 1.36
C GLU A 68 9.90 -9.27 1.52
N ARG A 69 10.41 -8.42 0.62
CA ARG A 69 11.80 -7.93 0.72
C ARG A 69 12.02 -7.10 1.98
N ARG A 70 11.08 -6.21 2.34
CA ARG A 70 11.20 -5.39 3.55
C ARG A 70 11.09 -6.20 4.82
N ASP A 71 10.24 -7.21 4.85
CA ASP A 71 10.10 -8.09 6.01
C ASP A 71 11.35 -8.93 6.22
N ARG A 72 11.97 -9.42 5.14
CA ARG A 72 13.28 -10.11 5.20
C ARG A 72 14.38 -9.20 5.76
N GLN A 73 14.50 -7.98 5.22
CA GLN A 73 15.51 -7.02 5.70
C GLN A 73 15.33 -6.68 7.18
N LYS A 74 14.09 -6.53 7.65
CA LYS A 74 13.81 -6.28 9.06
C LYS A 74 14.22 -7.46 9.94
N PHE A 75 13.96 -8.68 9.48
CA PHE A 75 14.34 -9.89 10.19
C PHE A 75 15.86 -10.02 10.32
N GLU A 76 16.59 -9.79 9.23
CA GLU A 76 18.06 -9.79 9.24
C GLU A 76 18.64 -8.75 10.22
N GLN A 77 18.02 -7.57 10.34
CA GLN A 77 18.44 -6.52 11.27
C GLN A 77 18.14 -6.83 12.75
N MET A 78 17.40 -7.90 13.07
CA MET A 78 17.04 -8.21 14.46
C MET A 78 18.24 -8.66 15.30
N GLU A 79 19.24 -9.32 14.70
CA GLU A 79 20.44 -9.75 15.42
C GLU A 79 21.25 -8.55 15.91
N GLU A 80 21.53 -7.60 15.02
CA GLU A 80 22.22 -6.35 15.34
C GLU A 80 21.47 -5.55 16.41
N PHE A 81 20.14 -5.51 16.32
CA PHE A 81 19.30 -4.86 17.32
C PHE A 81 19.39 -5.55 18.69
N ALA A 82 19.37 -6.89 18.74
CA ALA A 82 19.47 -7.64 19.98
C ALA A 82 20.81 -7.39 20.67
N ASP A 83 21.92 -7.41 19.92
CA ASP A 83 23.25 -7.09 20.43
C ASP A 83 23.33 -5.67 20.98
N ALA A 84 22.81 -4.69 20.24
CA ALA A 84 22.78 -3.30 20.69
C ALA A 84 21.93 -3.12 21.96
N LEU A 85 20.83 -3.84 22.07
CA LEU A 85 19.95 -3.80 23.24
C LEU A 85 20.64 -4.36 24.49
N LEU A 86 21.32 -5.50 24.38
CA LEU A 86 22.08 -6.10 25.48
C LEU A 86 23.20 -5.19 25.97
N ARG A 87 23.98 -4.60 25.04
CA ARG A 87 25.05 -3.65 25.39
C ARG A 87 24.52 -2.45 26.17
N ARG A 88 23.36 -1.89 25.78
CA ARG A 88 22.76 -0.76 26.49
C ARG A 88 22.24 -1.13 27.87
N ARG A 89 21.72 -2.35 28.06
CA ARG A 89 21.21 -2.82 29.35
C ARG A 89 22.32 -3.10 30.37
N ALA A 90 23.51 -3.50 29.92
CA ALA A 90 24.65 -3.79 30.80
C ALA A 90 25.32 -2.52 31.40
N VAL A 91 24.93 -1.33 30.94
CA VAL A 91 25.48 -0.02 31.38
C VAL A 91 24.57 0.68 32.40
N VAL A 92 23.42 0.07 32.73
CA VAL A 92 22.48 0.49 33.80
C VAL A 92 22.76 -0.34 35.04
#